data_AF-R6JZ12-F1
#
_entry.id   AF-R6JZ12-F1
#
_cell.length_a   1.000
_cell.length_b   1.000
_cell.length_c   1.000
_cell.angle_alpha   90.00
_cell.angle_beta   90.00
_cell.angle_gamma   90.00
#
_symmetry.space_group_name_H-M   'P 1'
#
loop_
_entity.id
_entity.type
_entity.pdbx_description
1 polymer ?
#
loop_
_entity_poly.entity_id
_entity_poly.type
_entity_poly.pdbx_seq_one_letter_code
_entity_poly.pdbx_strand_id
1 'polypeptide(L)'
;MQFGLLSTHSRLHGSKSYRVPWLFDDEALEVCRRFTRLKLRLMPYLYRMAVKSHETGIPSMRAMVMEFDRDPAARYLDMQYMLGDSLLVAPVFREDNEVEYYLPEGR
;
A
#
# COMPACT_ATOMS: atom_id res chain seq x y z
N MET A 1 -7.87 -1.99 6.31
CA MET A 1 -8.48 -1.40 5.08
C MET A 1 -7.50 -0.55 4.28
N GLN A 2 -6.70 0.25 5.00
CA GLN A 2 -5.63 1.12 4.53
C GLN A 2 -4.69 0.43 3.52
N PHE A 3 -4.15 -0.75 3.88
CA PHE A 3 -3.29 -1.53 3.00
C PHE A 3 -3.92 -1.74 1.61
N GLY A 4 -5.14 -2.29 1.55
CA GLY A 4 -5.81 -2.53 0.28
C GLY A 4 -6.08 -1.26 -0.56
N LEU A 5 -6.26 -0.10 0.08
CA LEU A 5 -6.40 1.19 -0.62
C LEU A 5 -5.06 1.81 -1.03
N LEU A 6 -3.95 1.36 -0.46
CA LEU A 6 -2.58 1.64 -0.91
C LEU A 6 -1.99 0.49 -1.75
N SER A 7 -2.86 -0.34 -2.33
CA SER A 7 -2.53 -1.33 -3.37
C SER A 7 -3.00 -0.87 -4.75
N THR A 8 -2.56 -1.52 -5.82
CA THR A 8 -2.95 -1.17 -7.20
C THR A 8 -4.48 -1.24 -7.39
N HIS A 9 -5.08 -2.35 -6.99
CA HIS A 9 -6.53 -2.59 -7.06
C HIS A 9 -7.09 -2.82 -5.66
N SER A 10 -8.30 -2.32 -5.42
CA SER A 10 -8.93 -2.34 -4.09
C SER A 10 -10.35 -2.86 -4.21
N ARG A 11 -10.69 -3.90 -3.45
CA ARG A 11 -12.02 -4.50 -3.44
C ARG A 11 -12.43 -4.90 -2.04
N LEU A 12 -13.60 -4.46 -1.61
CA LEU A 12 -14.26 -4.95 -0.40
C LEU A 12 -15.14 -6.15 -0.80
N HIS A 13 -14.75 -7.35 -0.39
CA HIS A 13 -15.46 -8.58 -0.74
C HIS A 13 -15.45 -9.58 0.42
N GLY A 14 -16.59 -10.23 0.69
CA GLY A 14 -16.77 -11.17 1.79
C GLY A 14 -17.53 -12.41 1.37
N SER A 15 -17.39 -13.49 2.15
CA SER A 15 -18.02 -14.79 1.86
C SER A 15 -19.47 -14.85 2.34
N LYS A 16 -19.69 -14.80 3.66
CA LYS A 16 -21.02 -14.95 4.29
C LYS A 16 -21.62 -13.62 4.78
N SER A 17 -20.87 -12.53 4.68
CA SER A 17 -21.28 -11.21 5.13
C SER A 17 -20.74 -10.14 4.19
N TYR A 18 -21.46 -9.02 4.11
CA TYR A 18 -21.01 -7.85 3.39
C TYR A 18 -19.72 -7.28 4.02
N ARG A 19 -18.98 -6.49 3.24
CA ARG A 19 -17.76 -5.79 3.68
C ARG A 19 -17.90 -4.27 3.64
N VAL A 20 -19.13 -3.79 3.73
CA VAL A 20 -19.40 -2.36 3.83
C VAL A 20 -18.95 -1.86 5.21
N PRO A 21 -18.33 -0.67 5.30
CA PRO A 21 -17.64 -0.24 6.52
C PRO A 21 -18.59 0.02 7.70
N TRP A 22 -19.83 0.44 7.44
CA TRP A 22 -20.83 0.71 8.48
C TRP A 22 -21.36 -0.54 9.20
N LEU A 23 -20.95 -1.75 8.77
CA LEU A 23 -21.20 -2.98 9.53
C LEU A 23 -20.16 -3.23 10.64
N PHE A 24 -19.08 -2.43 10.68
CA PHE A 24 -18.06 -2.51 11.73
C PHE A 24 -18.32 -1.42 12.76
N ASP A 25 -18.10 -0.15 12.39
CA ASP A 25 -18.34 1.04 13.22
C ASP A 25 -18.18 2.34 12.39
N ASP A 26 -18.39 3.49 13.03
CA ASP A 26 -18.20 4.81 12.42
C ASP A 26 -16.72 5.11 12.08
N GLU A 27 -15.78 4.53 12.84
CA GLU A 27 -14.35 4.69 12.58
C GLU A 27 -13.95 4.01 11.27
N ALA A 28 -14.39 2.78 11.02
CA ALA A 28 -14.17 2.05 9.78
C ALA A 28 -14.73 2.82 8.57
N LEU A 29 -15.87 3.51 8.73
CA LEU A 29 -16.43 4.37 7.70
C LEU A 29 -15.52 5.57 7.40
N GLU A 30 -14.98 6.22 8.43
CA GLU A 30 -14.04 7.33 8.25
C GLU A 30 -12.71 6.87 7.64
N VAL A 31 -12.16 5.73 8.08
CA VAL A 31 -10.96 5.12 7.49
C VAL A 31 -11.18 4.83 6.00
N CYS A 32 -12.33 4.22 5.65
CA CYS A 32 -12.70 3.96 4.26
C CYS A 32 -12.73 5.25 3.44
N ARG A 33 -13.41 6.29 3.94
CA ARG A 33 -13.56 7.59 3.29
C ARG A 33 -12.21 8.28 3.10
N ARG A 34 -11.38 8.34 4.15
CA ARG A 34 -10.06 8.98 4.14
C ARG A 34 -9.13 8.34 3.12
N PHE A 35 -8.97 7.02 3.15
CA PHE A 35 -8.03 6.33 2.25
C PHE A 35 -8.54 6.23 0.82
N THR A 36 -9.86 6.20 0.60
CA THR A 36 -10.43 6.30 -0.75
C THR A 36 -10.11 7.67 -1.36
N ARG A 37 -10.32 8.76 -0.60
CA ARG A 37 -9.96 10.13 -1.04
C ARG A 37 -8.46 10.27 -1.26
N LEU A 38 -7.62 9.66 -0.41
CA LEU A 38 -6.17 9.64 -0.61
C LEU A 38 -5.78 8.94 -1.91
N LYS A 39 -6.29 7.72 -2.17
CA LYS A 39 -6.01 7.00 -3.42
C LYS A 39 -6.43 7.80 -4.64
N LEU A 40 -7.61 8.43 -4.61
CA LEU A 40 -8.09 9.30 -5.68
C LEU A 40 -7.15 10.49 -5.93
N ARG A 41 -6.64 11.15 -4.88
CA ARG A 41 -5.64 12.22 -5.01
C ARG A 41 -4.31 11.73 -5.58
N LEU A 42 -3.92 10.50 -5.27
CA LEU A 42 -2.71 9.87 -5.79
C LEU A 42 -2.88 9.33 -7.23
N MET A 43 -4.07 9.39 -7.83
CA MET A 43 -4.28 8.74 -9.13
C MET A 43 -3.38 9.20 -10.27
N PRO A 44 -3.03 10.50 -10.41
CA PRO A 44 -2.07 10.90 -11.43
C PRO A 44 -0.73 10.17 -11.29
N TYR A 45 -0.28 9.91 -10.06
CA TYR A 45 0.93 9.14 -9.77
C TYR A 45 0.73 7.64 -10.02
N LEU A 46 -0.33 7.05 -9.44
CA LEU A 46 -0.60 5.61 -9.55
C LEU A 46 -0.83 5.18 -11.01
N TYR A 47 -1.48 6.03 -11.82
CA TYR A 47 -1.70 5.74 -13.23
C TYR A 47 -0.40 5.77 -14.04
N ARG A 48 0.52 6.72 -13.76
CA ARG A 48 1.86 6.70 -14.36
C ARG A 48 2.63 5.42 -14.01
N MET A 49 2.52 4.94 -12.78
CA MET A 49 3.15 3.69 -12.36
C MET A 49 2.51 2.47 -13.03
N ALA A 50 1.20 2.49 -13.31
CA ALA A 50 0.53 1.45 -14.07
C ALA A 50 0.99 1.42 -15.55
N VAL A 51 1.14 2.59 -16.17
CA VAL A 51 1.70 2.71 -17.54
C VAL A 51 3.13 2.18 -17.58
N LYS A 52 4.00 2.61 -16.67
CA LYS A 52 5.38 2.08 -16.55
C LYS A 52 5.37 0.56 -16.39
N SER A 53 4.46 0.02 -15.58
CA SER A 53 4.32 -1.42 -15.38
C SER A 53 3.91 -2.15 -16.66
N HIS A 54 2.99 -1.59 -17.44
CA HIS A 54 2.61 -2.14 -18.75
C HIS A 54 3.79 -2.13 -19.74
N GLU A 55 4.54 -1.04 -19.81
CA GLU A 55 5.62 -0.85 -20.80
C GLU A 55 6.88 -1.65 -20.48
N THR A 56 7.20 -1.84 -19.20
CA THR A 56 8.50 -2.39 -18.75
C THR A 56 8.39 -3.73 -18.05
N GLY A 57 7.19 -4.14 -17.62
CA GLY A 57 6.98 -5.30 -16.75
C GLY A 57 7.33 -5.07 -15.28
N ILE A 58 7.87 -3.90 -14.90
CA ILE A 58 8.20 -3.59 -13.50
C ILE A 58 6.88 -3.37 -12.72
N PRO A 59 6.58 -4.14 -11.66
CA PRO A 59 5.32 -4.02 -10.96
C PRO A 59 5.19 -2.68 -10.23
N SER A 60 3.95 -2.19 -10.05
CA SER A 60 3.71 -0.97 -9.28
C SER A 60 3.85 -1.17 -7.76
N MET A 61 3.60 -2.38 -7.25
CA MET A 61 3.90 -2.75 -5.86
C MET A 61 5.16 -3.61 -5.87
N ARG A 62 6.22 -3.15 -5.23
CA ARG A 62 7.56 -3.76 -5.33
C ARG A 62 8.08 -4.15 -3.95
N ALA A 63 8.67 -5.34 -3.88
CA ALA A 63 9.49 -5.72 -2.74
C ALA A 63 10.66 -4.75 -2.60
N MET A 64 11.10 -4.48 -1.37
CA MET A 64 12.17 -3.51 -1.11
C MET A 64 13.46 -3.87 -1.86
N VAL A 65 13.82 -5.16 -1.91
CA VAL A 65 15.00 -5.66 -2.64
C VAL A 65 14.97 -5.39 -4.15
N MET A 66 13.79 -5.17 -4.75
CA MET A 66 13.69 -4.82 -6.18
C MET A 66 14.13 -3.38 -6.43
N GLU A 67 13.88 -2.47 -5.48
CA GLU A 67 14.22 -1.05 -5.60
C GLU A 67 15.61 -0.75 -5.02
N PHE A 68 16.03 -1.50 -3.99
CA PHE A 68 17.26 -1.32 -3.24
C PHE A 68 18.11 -2.61 -3.24
N ASP A 69 18.44 -3.10 -4.43
CA ASP A 69 19.11 -4.39 -4.64
C ASP A 69 20.52 -4.49 -4.01
N ARG A 70 21.20 -3.36 -3.85
CA ARG A 70 22.53 -3.24 -3.23
C ARG A 70 22.47 -3.10 -1.71
N ASP A 71 21.30 -2.88 -1.14
CA ASP A 71 21.14 -2.77 0.30
C ASP A 71 20.86 -4.15 0.91
N PRO A 72 21.78 -4.71 1.73
CA PRO A 72 21.57 -6.00 2.35
C PRO A 72 20.38 -6.01 3.33
N ALA A 73 19.99 -4.88 3.91
CA ALA A 73 18.85 -4.79 4.81
C ALA A 73 17.52 -5.04 4.08
N ALA A 74 17.44 -4.67 2.79
CA ALA A 74 16.24 -4.80 1.97
C ALA A 74 15.87 -6.24 1.59
N ARG A 75 16.80 -7.20 1.72
CA ARG A 75 16.64 -8.59 1.23
C ARG A 75 15.54 -9.39 1.91
N TYR A 76 15.27 -9.09 3.18
CA TYR A 76 14.34 -9.85 4.01
C TYR A 76 13.06 -9.08 4.34
N LEU A 77 12.90 -7.87 3.81
CA LEU A 77 11.73 -7.03 4.10
C LEU A 77 10.50 -7.51 3.32
N ASP A 78 9.53 -8.06 4.05
CA ASP A 78 8.25 -8.56 3.53
C ASP A 78 7.03 -7.87 4.14
N MET A 79 7.21 -7.07 5.20
CA MET A 79 6.16 -6.30 5.88
C MET A 79 6.02 -4.85 5.39
N GLN A 80 6.77 -4.44 4.36
CA GLN A 80 6.69 -3.12 3.72
C GLN A 80 6.99 -3.22 2.23
N TYR A 81 6.58 -2.23 1.45
CA TYR A 81 6.77 -2.23 0.01
C TYR A 81 6.89 -0.81 -0.55
N MET A 82 7.49 -0.72 -1.74
CA MET A 82 7.42 0.49 -2.56
C MET A 82 6.16 0.44 -3.43
N LEU A 83 5.34 1.49 -3.35
CA LEU A 83 4.22 1.73 -4.24
C LEU A 83 4.66 2.72 -5.32
N GLY A 84 5.19 2.18 -6.41
CA GLY A 84 5.88 2.94 -7.44
C GLY A 84 7.26 3.40 -7.00
N ASP A 85 7.80 4.41 -7.69
CA ASP A 85 9.18 4.87 -7.53
C ASP A 85 9.43 5.77 -6.30
N SER A 86 8.41 6.11 -5.49
CA SER A 86 8.55 7.25 -4.55
C SER A 86 7.73 7.14 -3.26
N LEU A 87 6.89 6.12 -3.10
CA LEU A 87 6.09 5.95 -1.89
C LEU A 87 6.48 4.64 -1.22
N LEU A 88 6.97 4.71 0.00
CA LEU A 88 7.13 3.55 0.88
C LEU A 88 5.86 3.38 1.71
N VAL A 89 5.31 2.18 1.72
CA VAL A 89 4.13 1.83 2.52
C VAL A 89 4.50 0.69 3.47
N ALA A 90 4.36 0.94 4.76
CA ALA A 90 4.50 -0.06 5.83
C ALA A 90 3.13 -0.24 6.52
N PRO A 91 2.36 -1.28 6.16
CA PRO A 91 1.10 -1.56 6.83
C PRO A 91 1.29 -1.86 8.32
N VAL A 92 0.36 -1.38 9.13
CA VAL A 92 0.28 -1.70 10.56
C VAL A 92 -0.43 -3.04 10.72
N PHE A 93 0.25 -4.02 11.34
CA PHE A 93 -0.28 -5.38 11.58
C PHE A 93 -0.59 -5.66 13.06
N ARG A 94 -0.46 -4.65 13.93
CA ARG A 94 -0.67 -4.74 15.37
C ARG A 94 -1.86 -3.89 15.80
N GLU A 95 -2.57 -4.32 16.85
CA GLU A 95 -3.73 -3.60 17.40
C GLU A 95 -3.33 -2.36 18.21
N ASP A 96 -2.11 -2.32 18.76
CA ASP A 96 -1.54 -1.18 19.48
C ASP A 96 -1.12 -0.02 18.55
N ASN A 97 -1.34 -0.17 17.24
CA ASN A 97 -0.98 0.77 16.19
C ASN A 97 0.54 1.02 16.03
N GLU A 98 1.39 0.18 16.61
CA GLU A 98 2.83 0.26 16.40
C GLU A 98 3.25 -0.43 15.10
N VAL A 99 4.26 0.12 14.42
CA VAL A 99 4.86 -0.45 13.22
C VAL A 99 6.35 -0.15 13.20
N GLU A 100 7.14 -1.19 12.98
CA GLU A 100 8.56 -1.08 12.68
C GLU A 100 8.74 -1.17 11.17
N TYR A 101 9.58 -0.31 10.62
CA TYR A 101 9.89 -0.29 9.21
C TYR A 101 11.32 0.20 9.00
N TYR A 102 11.89 -0.21 7.88
CA TYR A 102 13.20 0.21 7.43
C TYR A 102 13.07 1.35 6.42
N LEU A 103 13.90 2.38 6.57
CA LEU A 103 14.10 3.43 5.57
C LEU A 103 15.46 3.23 4.90
N PRO A 104 15.49 3.03 3.58
CA PRO A 104 16.72 3.10 2.79
C PRO A 104 17.36 4.48 2.85
N GLU A 105 18.62 4.57 2.43
CA GLU A 105 19.33 5.85 2.34
C GLU A 105 18.55 6.86 1.48
N GLY A 106 18.40 8.09 1.99
CA GLY A 106 17.58 9.14 1.40
C GLY A 106 17.14 10.14 2.46
N ARG A 107 16.44 11.20 2.05
CA ARG A 107 15.88 12.21 2.95
C ARG A 107 14.44 12.54 2.60
#